data_AF-A0A958YWJ0-F1
#
_entry.id   AF-A0A958YWJ0-F1
#
_cell.length_a   1.000
_cell.length_b   1.000
_cell.length_c   1.000
_cell.angle_alpha   90.00
_cell.angle_beta   90.00
_cell.angle_gamma   90.00
#
_symmetry.space_group_name_H-M   'P 1'
#
loop_
_entity.id
_entity.type
_entity.pdbx_description
1 polymer ?
#
loop_
_entity_poly.entity_id
_entity_poly.type
_entity_poly.pdbx_seq_one_letter_code
_entity_poly.pdbx_strand_id
1 'polypeptide(L)' 'MNAIKFLPFLFFFIGFCFSCKKDDSHTCTTCSSSQTFEFEVCRESNGNAYVNGEDTGTNYDVYITGLEDAGATCGN' A
#
# COMPACT_ATOMS: atom_id res chain seq x y z
N MET A 1 -17.38 -8.51 -36.15
CA MET A 1 -17.96 -9.82 -35.76
C MET A 1 -16.83 -10.81 -35.72
N ASN A 2 -16.26 -11.06 -34.55
CA ASN A 2 -15.23 -12.09 -34.38
C ASN A 2 -15.37 -12.57 -32.93
N ALA A 3 -16.19 -13.59 -32.78
CA ALA A 3 -16.53 -14.20 -31.51
C ALA A 3 -15.34 -15.03 -31.02
N ILE A 4 -14.76 -14.65 -29.88
CA ILE A 4 -13.90 -15.54 -29.09
C ILE A 4 -14.81 -16.12 -28.01
N LYS A 5 -15.31 -17.32 -28.26
CA LYS A 5 -16.20 -18.09 -27.39
C LYS A 5 -15.44 -19.30 -26.86
N PHE A 6 -15.67 -19.57 -25.57
CA PHE A 6 -15.48 -20.84 -24.85
C PHE A 6 -14.04 -21.27 -24.50
N LEU A 7 -13.64 -21.08 -23.23
CA LEU A 7 -13.83 -22.15 -22.24
C LEU A 7 -13.79 -21.57 -20.80
N PRO A 8 -14.74 -21.95 -19.91
CA PRO A 8 -14.86 -21.41 -18.57
C PRO A 8 -14.03 -22.23 -17.58
N PHE A 9 -12.89 -21.70 -17.13
CA PHE A 9 -12.16 -22.27 -15.99
C PHE A 9 -12.30 -21.31 -14.81
N LEU A 10 -13.16 -21.74 -13.88
CA LEU A 10 -13.33 -21.24 -12.53
C LEU A 10 -11.97 -21.13 -11.81
N PHE A 11 -11.22 -20.05 -12.01
CA PHE A 11 -10.14 -19.67 -11.12
C PHE A 11 -10.67 -18.68 -10.09
N PHE A 12 -11.22 -19.30 -9.07
CA PHE A 12 -11.50 -18.79 -7.75
C PHE A 12 -10.34 -17.90 -7.24
N PHE A 13 -10.73 -16.71 -6.79
CA PHE A 13 -10.13 -15.95 -5.69
C PHE A 13 -8.81 -15.20 -5.91
N ILE A 14 -9.00 -13.88 -5.79
CA ILE A 14 -8.26 -12.96 -4.92
C ILE A 14 -6.86 -12.55 -5.38
N GLY A 15 -6.74 -11.23 -5.48
CA GLY A 15 -5.58 -10.54 -4.94
C GLY A 15 -4.43 -10.42 -5.91
N PHE A 16 -4.64 -9.72 -7.01
CA PHE A 16 -3.51 -9.15 -7.74
C PHE A 16 -3.86 -7.75 -8.23
N CYS A 17 -4.22 -6.86 -7.29
CA CYS A 17 -3.92 -5.44 -7.44
C CYS A 17 -2.42 -5.23 -7.23
N PHE A 18 -1.57 -5.89 -8.02
CA PHE A 18 -0.18 -5.48 -8.18
C PHE A 18 -0.18 -4.23 -9.06
N SER A 19 -0.52 -3.09 -8.47
CA SER A 19 -0.06 -1.82 -8.99
C SER A 19 1.32 -1.56 -8.39
N CYS A 20 2.33 -2.35 -8.75
CA CYS A 20 3.72 -1.94 -8.59
C CYS A 20 3.98 -0.79 -9.57
N LYS A 21 3.59 0.42 -9.18
CA LYS A 21 4.20 1.64 -9.71
C LYS A 21 5.52 1.83 -8.98
N LYS A 22 6.58 1.27 -9.55
CA LYS A 22 7.88 1.93 -9.45
C LYS A 22 7.81 3.19 -10.32
N ASP A 23 8.58 4.20 -9.90
CA ASP A 23 8.81 5.50 -10.55
C ASP A 23 7.82 6.60 -10.15
N ASP A 24 8.16 7.30 -9.05
CA ASP A 24 8.25 8.77 -8.97
C ASP A 24 8.48 9.17 -7.50
N SER A 25 9.73 9.48 -7.13
CA SER A 25 10.24 10.20 -5.93
C SER A 25 9.67 9.96 -4.51
N HIS A 26 8.64 9.14 -4.32
CA HIS A 26 7.97 8.88 -3.07
C HIS A 26 8.47 7.55 -2.51
N THR A 27 9.09 7.60 -1.33
CA THR A 27 9.55 6.39 -0.65
C THR A 27 8.35 5.79 0.09
N CYS A 28 7.83 4.69 -0.41
CA CYS A 28 6.72 3.97 0.20
C CYS A 28 7.21 2.77 1.01
N THR A 29 6.54 2.53 2.13
CA THR A 29 6.79 1.40 3.03
C THR A 29 5.48 0.76 3.39
N THR A 30 5.45 -0.57 3.33
CA THR A 30 4.31 -1.36 3.81
C THR A 30 4.39 -1.50 5.32
N CYS A 31 3.29 -1.19 5.98
CA CYS A 31 3.08 -1.35 7.40
C CYS A 31 1.96 -2.36 7.65
N SER A 32 2.08 -3.17 8.70
CA SER A 32 1.03 -4.11 9.10
C SER A 32 1.00 -4.27 10.61
N SER A 33 -0.14 -4.69 11.17
CA SER A 33 -0.25 -4.96 12.59
C SER A 33 -1.15 -6.16 12.84
N SER A 34 -1.21 -6.65 14.08
CA SER A 34 -2.17 -7.69 14.46
C SER A 34 -3.64 -7.22 14.34
N GLN A 35 -3.87 -5.90 14.29
CA GLN A 35 -5.20 -5.27 14.33
C GLN A 35 -5.63 -4.72 12.95
N THR A 36 -4.70 -4.59 12.01
CA THR A 36 -4.94 -3.99 10.68
C THR A 36 -4.27 -4.81 9.59
N PHE A 37 -4.91 -4.93 8.43
CA PHE A 37 -4.28 -5.49 7.23
C PHE A 37 -3.07 -4.67 6.81
N GLU A 38 -2.22 -5.25 5.96
CA GLU A 38 -1.09 -4.54 5.36
C GLU A 38 -1.59 -3.29 4.61
N PHE A 39 -0.97 -2.15 4.88
CA PHE A 39 -1.27 -0.87 4.25
C PHE A 39 0.03 -0.16 3.88
N GLU A 40 -0.04 0.73 2.89
CA GLU A 40 1.12 1.46 2.41
C GLU A 40 1.16 2.87 3.01
N VAL A 41 2.35 3.26 3.47
CA VAL A 41 2.68 4.60 3.93
C VAL A 41 3.78 5.15 3.03
N CYS A 42 3.49 6.22 2.32
CA CYS A 42 4.42 6.88 1.43
C CYS A 42 4.95 8.18 2.02
N ARG A 43 6.18 8.54 1.65
CA ARG A 43 6.73 9.86 1.91
C ARG A 43 6.38 10.80 0.77
N GLU A 44 5.56 11.79 1.06
CA GLU A 44 5.14 12.84 0.13
C GLU A 44 6.29 13.84 -0.13
N SER A 45 6.20 14.64 -1.20
CA SER A 45 7.24 15.61 -1.57
C SER A 45 7.53 16.66 -0.48
N ASN A 46 6.54 16.96 0.37
CA ASN A 46 6.67 17.87 1.50
C ASN A 46 7.31 17.21 2.75
N GLY A 47 7.59 15.90 2.70
CA GLY A 47 8.15 15.13 3.81
C GLY A 47 7.12 14.54 4.78
N ASN A 48 5.82 14.69 4.51
CA ASN A 48 4.76 14.09 5.31
C ASN A 48 4.50 12.63 4.92
N ALA A 49 3.87 11.88 5.82
CA ALA A 49 3.26 10.60 5.51
C ALA A 49 2.00 10.80 4.66
N TYR A 50 1.90 10.00 3.62
CA TYR A 50 0.77 9.88 2.72
C TYR A 50 0.23 8.46 2.81
N VAL A 51 -1.03 8.31 3.16
CA VAL A 51 -1.65 7.01 3.41
C VAL A 51 -2.96 6.94 2.66
N ASN A 52 -3.15 5.88 1.88
CA ASN A 52 -4.40 5.59 1.17
C ASN A 52 -4.95 6.76 0.31
N GLY A 53 -4.06 7.54 -0.30
CA GLY A 53 -4.48 8.64 -1.17
C GLY A 53 -4.51 10.03 -0.50
N GLU A 54 -4.17 10.14 0.78
CA GLU A 54 -4.29 11.38 1.56
C GLU A 54 -3.00 11.73 2.33
N ASP A 55 -2.62 13.01 2.31
CA ASP A 55 -1.54 13.56 3.14
C ASP A 55 -2.03 13.69 4.59
N THR A 56 -1.34 13.04 5.50
CA THR A 56 -1.68 13.01 6.93
C THR A 56 -1.38 14.32 7.66
N GLY A 57 -0.64 15.24 7.03
CA GLY A 57 -0.11 16.45 7.68
C GLY A 57 0.98 16.18 8.71
N THR A 58 1.39 14.92 8.88
CA THR A 58 2.36 14.46 9.87
C THR A 58 3.65 14.07 9.17
N ASN A 59 4.80 14.44 9.72
CA ASN A 59 6.10 14.04 9.19
C ASN A 59 6.19 12.50 9.05
N TYR A 60 6.74 12.03 7.94
CA TYR A 60 6.83 10.61 7.61
C TYR A 60 7.49 9.78 8.71
N ASP A 61 8.66 10.21 9.18
CA ASP A 61 9.45 9.47 10.17
C ASP A 61 8.70 9.38 11.52
N VAL A 62 8.05 10.48 11.93
CA VAL A 62 7.21 10.52 13.14
C VAL A 62 6.00 9.59 13.01
N TYR A 63 5.37 9.56 11.83
CA TYR A 63 4.21 8.70 11.58
C TYR A 63 4.60 7.22 11.65
N ILE A 64 5.73 6.83 11.04
CA ILE A 64 6.24 5.46 11.11
C ILE A 64 6.57 5.06 12.55
N THR A 65 7.32 5.87 13.29
CA THR A 65 7.64 5.56 14.70
C THR A 65 6.37 5.45 15.55
N GLY A 66 5.37 6.30 15.33
CA GLY A 66 4.10 6.21 16.04
C GLY A 66 3.32 4.93 15.74
N LEU A 67 3.39 4.44 14.50
CA LEU A 67 2.81 3.15 14.12
C LEU A 67 3.58 1.98 14.77
N GLU A 68 4.91 2.03 14.78
CA GLU A 68 5.76 1.02 15.41
C GLU A 68 5.56 0.96 16.93
N ASP A 69 5.48 2.11 17.59
CA ASP A 69 5.16 2.23 19.03
C ASP A 69 3.76 1.70 19.35
N ALA A 70 2.82 1.82 18.41
CA ALA A 70 1.48 1.23 18.50
C ALA A 70 1.46 -0.28 18.18
N GLY A 71 2.61 -0.87 17.81
CA GLY A 71 2.77 -2.30 17.54
C GLY A 71 2.59 -2.70 16.08
N ALA A 72 2.66 -1.76 15.14
CA ALA A 72 2.79 -2.08 13.72
C ALA A 72 4.24 -2.45 13.37
N THR A 73 4.43 -3.19 12.29
CA THR A 73 5.73 -3.46 11.68
C THR A 73 5.75 -2.82 10.30
N CYS A 74 6.69 -1.90 10.09
CA CYS A 74 6.84 -1.15 8.85
C CYS A 74 8.20 -1.48 8.21
N GLY A 75 8.21 -1.84 6.92
CA GLY A 75 9.45 -2.03 6.15
C GLY A 75 9.98 -3.46 6.19
N ASN A 76 9.25 -4.37 5.55
CA ASN A 76 9.66 -5.76 5.33
C ASN A 76 10.66 -5.89 4.17
#